data_AF-A0A6C2YTF8-F1
#
_entry.id   AF-A0A6C2YTF8-F1
#
_cell.length_a   1.000
_cell.length_b   1.000
_cell.length_c   1.000
_cell.angle_alpha   90.00
_cell.angle_beta   90.00
_cell.angle_gamma   90.00
#
_symmetry.space_group_name_H-M   'P 1'
#
loop_
_entity.id
_entity.type
_entity.pdbx_description
1 polymer ?
#
loop_
_entity_poly.entity_id
_entity_poly.type
_entity_poly.pdbx_seq_one_letter_code
_entity_poly.pdbx_strand_id
1 'polypeptide(L)'
;MSATRWMVRPAGSALAGETLTDEEILDAIREDVWEPTDEVRGPHDRDWQPLETHPHFAKAIEEMLPPTPIPMEDDTRLDMNPLIDVALVLLIFFMLKTAVDFERKAIELPTANVEKEGGKGAKPRSIQKEEVQQLIRIVARKEGNQSVIRVDEEVVRESDLEKKIRQIVERERKTEVFLDTQGVPWGVEVKILDAIKGAGITATFKRVRKEPVG
;
A
#
# COMPACT_ATOMS: atom_id res chain seq x y z
N MET A 1 -64.18 29.25 38.29
CA MET A 1 -63.59 28.28 37.35
C MET A 1 -62.94 27.22 38.20
N SER A 2 -63.37 25.96 38.11
CA SER A 2 -62.75 24.88 38.90
C SER A 2 -61.37 24.59 38.34
N ALA A 3 -60.34 24.63 39.19
CA ALA A 3 -58.98 24.26 38.79
C ALA A 3 -58.95 22.78 38.41
N THR A 4 -58.40 22.49 37.23
CA THR A 4 -58.15 21.10 36.80
C THR A 4 -57.09 20.51 37.72
N ARG A 5 -57.35 19.30 38.21
CA ARG A 5 -56.41 18.57 39.07
C ARG A 5 -55.74 17.47 38.27
N TRP A 6 -54.43 17.40 38.39
CA TRP A 6 -53.56 16.47 37.71
C TRP A 6 -52.85 15.60 38.72
N MET A 7 -52.65 14.34 38.39
CA MET A 7 -51.80 13.47 39.17
C MET A 7 -50.39 13.50 38.60
N VAL A 8 -49.37 13.65 39.45
CA VAL A 8 -47.96 13.67 39.06
C VAL A 8 -47.20 12.61 39.83
N ARG A 9 -46.29 11.88 39.18
CA ARG A 9 -45.44 10.89 39.82
C ARG A 9 -44.05 10.85 39.19
N PRO A 10 -43.03 10.37 39.93
CA PRO A 10 -41.71 10.16 39.35
C PRO A 10 -41.76 9.18 38.18
N ALA A 11 -40.92 9.38 37.17
CA ALA A 11 -40.87 8.53 35.98
C ALA A 11 -40.79 7.03 36.36
N GLY A 12 -41.72 6.22 35.84
CA GLY A 12 -41.77 4.77 36.10
C GLY A 12 -42.19 4.35 37.51
N SER A 13 -42.61 5.26 38.38
CA SER A 13 -43.05 4.95 39.74
C SER A 13 -44.41 4.22 39.79
N ALA A 14 -44.51 3.18 40.62
CA ALA A 14 -45.75 2.46 40.88
C ALA A 14 -46.64 3.09 41.97
N LEU A 15 -46.15 4.16 42.62
CA LEU A 15 -46.89 4.85 43.69
C LEU A 15 -48.03 5.72 43.12
N ALA A 16 -49.07 5.92 43.93
CA ALA A 16 -50.12 6.87 43.62
C ALA A 16 -49.53 8.29 43.58
N GLY A 17 -49.68 8.96 42.44
CA GLY A 17 -49.13 10.31 42.24
C GLY A 17 -49.77 11.36 43.14
N GLU A 18 -49.04 12.45 43.36
CA GLU A 18 -49.54 13.63 44.06
C GLU A 18 -50.54 14.38 43.19
N THR A 19 -51.60 14.93 43.79
CA THR A 19 -52.63 15.65 43.04
C THR A 19 -52.39 17.15 43.14
N LEU A 20 -51.98 17.76 42.03
CA LEU A 20 -51.58 19.16 41.93
C LEU A 20 -52.43 19.90 40.87
N THR A 21 -52.45 21.21 40.95
CA THR A 21 -53.03 22.11 39.94
C THR A 21 -52.01 22.48 38.87
N ASP A 22 -52.46 23.06 37.76
CA ASP A 22 -51.59 23.51 36.66
C ASP A 22 -50.46 24.42 37.12
N GLU A 23 -50.77 25.39 37.99
CA GLU A 23 -49.82 26.39 38.50
C GLU A 23 -48.80 25.74 39.43
N GLU A 24 -49.24 24.87 40.34
CA GLU A 24 -48.38 24.15 41.28
C GLU A 24 -47.37 23.24 40.57
N ILE A 25 -47.77 22.59 39.46
CA ILE A 25 -46.87 21.73 38.68
C ILE A 25 -45.77 22.56 38.01
N LEU A 26 -46.15 23.66 37.36
CA LEU A 26 -45.18 24.52 36.67
C LEU A 26 -44.23 25.21 37.65
N ASP A 27 -44.71 25.63 38.82
CA ASP A 27 -43.87 26.20 39.86
C ASP A 27 -42.92 25.16 40.45
N ALA A 28 -43.38 23.94 40.69
CA ALA A 28 -42.54 22.86 41.19
C ALA A 28 -41.45 22.42 40.18
N ILE A 29 -41.69 22.50 38.87
CA ILE A 29 -40.64 22.29 37.85
C ILE A 29 -39.61 23.43 37.88
N ARG A 30 -40.03 24.67 38.09
CA ARG A 30 -39.09 25.81 38.25
C ARG A 30 -38.25 25.71 39.51
N GLU A 31 -38.81 25.13 40.57
CA GLU A 31 -38.12 24.88 41.84
C GLU A 31 -37.29 23.57 41.83
N ASP A 32 -37.21 22.87 40.70
CA ASP A 32 -36.47 21.60 40.53
C ASP A 32 -36.97 20.48 41.46
N VAL A 33 -38.26 20.53 41.83
CA VAL A 33 -38.95 19.52 42.64
C VAL A 33 -39.46 18.36 41.76
N TRP A 34 -39.90 18.67 40.55
CA TRP A 34 -40.30 17.70 39.52
C TRP A 34 -39.44 17.85 38.28
N GLU A 35 -39.02 16.73 37.70
CA GLU A 35 -38.27 16.71 36.46
C GLU A 35 -39.22 16.75 35.25
N PRO A 36 -38.81 17.37 34.12
CA PRO A 36 -39.57 17.33 32.86
C PRO A 36 -39.92 15.92 32.36
N THR A 37 -39.11 14.94 32.74
CA THR A 37 -39.26 13.50 32.44
C THR A 37 -40.30 12.81 33.32
N ASP A 38 -40.72 13.43 34.42
CA ASP A 38 -41.72 12.87 35.33
C ASP A 38 -43.11 12.83 34.71
N GLU A 39 -43.94 11.92 35.20
CA GLU A 39 -45.17 11.56 34.53
C GLU A 39 -46.38 12.28 35.12
N VAL A 40 -47.23 12.80 34.25
CA VAL A 40 -48.50 13.44 34.58
C VAL A 40 -49.68 12.68 33.99
N ARG A 41 -50.82 12.74 34.69
CA ARG A 41 -52.09 12.20 34.24
C ARG A 41 -53.25 13.08 34.68
N GLY A 42 -54.02 13.56 33.73
CA GLY A 42 -55.23 14.35 33.93
C GLY A 42 -56.50 13.52 34.04
N PRO A 43 -57.64 14.19 34.32
CA PRO A 43 -58.94 13.54 34.48
C PRO A 43 -59.44 12.78 33.23
N HIS A 44 -58.95 13.16 32.05
CA HIS A 44 -59.32 12.56 30.76
C HIS A 44 -58.22 11.67 30.17
N ASP A 45 -57.10 11.52 30.87
CA ASP A 45 -55.96 10.77 30.35
C ASP A 45 -56.08 9.29 30.69
N ARG A 46 -55.84 8.47 29.68
CA ARG A 46 -55.90 7.01 29.81
C ARG A 46 -54.64 6.46 30.46
N ASP A 47 -53.49 7.03 30.11
CA ASP A 47 -52.18 6.57 30.49
C ASP A 47 -51.36 7.73 31.07
N TRP A 48 -50.33 7.37 31.83
CA TRP A 48 -49.34 8.32 32.32
C TRP A 48 -48.41 8.75 31.18
N GLN A 49 -48.09 10.04 31.10
CA GLN A 49 -47.21 10.58 30.07
C GLN A 49 -46.18 11.52 30.68
N PRO A 50 -44.93 11.55 30.18
CA PRO A 50 -43.94 12.52 30.62
C PRO A 50 -44.44 13.95 30.44
N LEU A 51 -44.20 14.80 31.45
CA LEU A 51 -44.57 16.21 31.50
C LEU A 51 -44.10 16.96 30.24
N GLU A 52 -42.86 16.73 29.81
CA GLU A 52 -42.25 17.32 28.61
C GLU A 52 -42.95 16.93 27.29
N THR A 53 -43.65 15.79 27.27
CA THR A 53 -44.36 15.30 26.07
C THR A 53 -45.87 15.52 26.15
N HIS A 54 -46.39 15.87 27.32
CA HIS A 54 -47.82 15.98 27.55
C HIS A 54 -48.40 17.20 26.81
N PRO A 55 -49.51 17.07 26.04
CA PRO A 55 -50.03 18.15 25.19
C PRO A 55 -50.33 19.47 25.93
N HIS A 56 -50.63 19.41 27.22
CA HIS A 56 -50.90 20.59 28.05
C HIS A 56 -49.62 21.30 28.55
N PHE A 57 -48.55 20.55 28.84
CA PHE A 57 -47.36 21.08 29.54
C PHE A 57 -46.13 21.19 28.64
N ALA A 58 -46.05 20.42 27.55
CA ALA A 58 -44.88 20.32 26.66
C ALA A 58 -44.31 21.68 26.26
N LYS A 59 -45.17 22.59 25.79
CA LYS A 59 -44.73 23.92 25.35
C LYS A 59 -44.17 24.77 26.51
N ALA A 60 -44.83 24.74 27.66
CA ALA A 60 -44.39 25.51 28.82
C ALA A 60 -43.05 25.00 29.36
N ILE A 61 -42.83 23.69 29.30
CA ILE A 61 -41.59 23.03 29.73
C ILE A 61 -40.46 23.26 28.74
N GLU A 62 -40.72 23.19 27.43
CA GLU A 62 -39.75 23.50 26.39
C GLU A 62 -39.20 24.93 26.53
N GLU A 63 -40.04 25.90 26.91
CA GLU A 63 -39.63 27.28 27.19
C GLU A 63 -38.79 27.42 28.48
N MET A 64 -38.88 26.48 29.42
CA MET A 64 -38.13 26.47 30.68
C MET A 64 -36.80 25.71 30.58
N LEU A 65 -36.68 24.78 29.64
CA LEU A 65 -35.47 23.99 29.45
C LEU A 65 -34.33 24.86 28.90
N PRO A 66 -33.09 24.71 29.41
CA PRO A 66 -31.94 25.37 28.80
C PRO A 66 -31.76 24.83 27.36
N PRO A 67 -31.26 25.66 26.43
CA PRO A 67 -30.96 25.18 25.08
C PRO A 67 -30.03 23.98 25.18
N THR A 68 -30.34 22.91 24.43
CA THR A 68 -29.53 21.68 24.40
C THR A 68 -28.06 22.06 24.19
N PRO A 69 -27.14 21.62 25.08
CA PRO A 69 -25.72 21.90 24.91
C PRO A 69 -25.29 21.44 23.53
N ILE A 70 -24.75 22.37 22.73
CA ILE A 70 -24.11 22.00 21.47
C ILE A 70 -22.96 21.06 21.86
N PRO A 71 -22.90 19.83 21.31
CA PRO A 71 -21.75 18.97 21.56
C PRO A 71 -20.50 19.74 21.13
N MET A 72 -19.64 20.08 22.09
CA MET A 72 -18.30 20.59 21.77
C MET A 72 -17.59 19.45 21.05
N GLU A 73 -17.26 19.64 19.77
CA GLU A 73 -16.39 18.70 19.07
C GLU A 73 -15.05 18.67 19.80
N ASP A 74 -14.69 17.47 20.27
CA ASP A 74 -13.47 17.24 21.04
C ASP A 74 -12.30 17.24 20.04
N ASP A 75 -11.67 18.40 19.83
CA ASP A 75 -10.51 18.64 18.95
C ASP A 75 -9.32 17.69 19.23
N THR A 76 -9.38 16.94 20.32
CA THR A 76 -8.40 15.92 20.72
C THR A 76 -8.57 14.58 19.99
N ARG A 77 -9.66 14.36 19.23
CA ARG A 77 -9.88 13.13 18.44
C ARG A 77 -9.11 13.18 17.13
N LEU A 78 -8.14 12.28 16.99
CA LEU A 78 -7.36 12.11 15.77
C LEU A 78 -8.18 11.42 14.67
N ASP A 79 -8.34 12.07 13.51
CA ASP A 79 -8.98 11.47 12.35
C ASP A 79 -8.07 10.43 11.68
N MET A 80 -8.50 9.17 11.68
CA MET A 80 -7.74 8.06 11.10
C MET A 80 -7.86 8.00 9.57
N ASN A 81 -8.94 8.52 8.98
CA ASN A 81 -9.18 8.43 7.53
C ASN A 81 -8.06 9.08 6.70
N PRO A 82 -7.61 10.33 6.99
CA PRO A 82 -6.49 10.93 6.27
C PRO A 82 -5.16 10.17 6.47
N LEU A 83 -4.92 9.63 7.67
CA LEU A 83 -3.70 8.87 7.98
C LEU A 83 -3.63 7.56 7.21
N ILE A 84 -4.76 6.86 7.10
CA ILE A 84 -4.87 5.61 6.34
C ILE A 84 -4.59 5.88 4.86
N ASP A 85 -5.16 6.95 4.28
CA ASP A 85 -4.95 7.29 2.87
C ASP A 85 -3.47 7.57 2.55
N VAL A 86 -2.81 8.40 3.37
CA VAL A 86 -1.38 8.69 3.23
C VAL A 86 -0.52 7.43 3.35
N ALA A 87 -0.82 6.57 4.32
CA ALA A 87 -0.06 5.32 4.52
C ALA A 87 -0.22 4.35 3.34
N LEU A 88 -1.44 4.19 2.80
CA LEU A 88 -1.70 3.32 1.65
C LEU A 88 -1.01 3.84 0.38
N VAL A 89 -1.03 5.15 0.12
CA VAL A 89 -0.33 5.76 -1.02
C VAL A 89 1.17 5.51 -0.93
N LEU A 90 1.77 5.71 0.25
CA LEU A 90 3.20 5.44 0.46
C LEU A 90 3.54 3.96 0.27
N LEU A 91 2.69 3.05 0.75
CA LEU A 91 2.90 1.62 0.60
C LEU A 91 2.85 1.19 -0.87
N ILE A 92 1.87 1.68 -1.64
CA ILE A 92 1.76 1.41 -3.08
C ILE A 92 2.98 1.95 -3.83
N PHE A 93 3.40 3.19 -3.53
CA PHE A 93 4.59 3.77 -4.13
C PHE A 93 5.84 2.93 -3.85
N PHE A 94 6.00 2.46 -2.62
CA PHE A 94 7.12 1.60 -2.24
C PHE A 94 7.09 0.24 -2.95
N MET A 95 5.92 -0.37 -3.10
CA MET A 95 5.75 -1.62 -3.87
C MET A 95 6.14 -1.42 -5.34
N LEU A 96 5.62 -0.38 -5.99
CA LEU A 96 5.95 -0.05 -7.37
C LEU A 96 7.44 0.26 -7.54
N LYS A 97 8.02 1.03 -6.62
CA LYS A 97 9.44 1.38 -6.66
C LYS A 97 10.32 0.14 -6.50
N THR A 98 9.97 -0.75 -5.57
CA THR A 98 10.67 -2.02 -5.36
C THR A 98 10.57 -2.93 -6.57
N ALA A 99 9.40 -3.03 -7.21
CA ALA A 99 9.21 -3.82 -8.43
C ALA A 99 10.11 -3.32 -9.58
N VAL A 100 10.15 -2.00 -9.81
CA VAL A 100 11.02 -1.40 -10.83
C VAL A 100 12.50 -1.62 -10.50
N ASP A 101 12.90 -1.53 -9.23
CA ASP A 101 14.28 -1.76 -8.82
C ASP A 101 14.66 -3.25 -8.96
N PHE A 102 13.74 -4.18 -8.73
CA PHE A 102 13.95 -5.61 -8.98
C PHE A 102 14.13 -5.92 -10.47
N GLU A 103 13.32 -5.31 -11.34
CA GLU A 103 13.49 -5.44 -12.80
C GLU A 103 14.83 -4.87 -13.26
N ARG A 104 15.23 -3.70 -12.76
CA ARG A 104 16.56 -3.12 -13.06
C ARG A 104 17.69 -4.01 -12.58
N LYS A 105 17.58 -4.61 -11.40
CA LYS A 105 18.60 -5.52 -10.86
C LYS A 105 18.65 -6.87 -11.59
N ALA A 106 17.53 -7.32 -12.16
CA ALA A 106 17.51 -8.45 -13.07
C ALA A 106 18.17 -8.10 -14.42
N ILE A 107 18.03 -6.87 -14.90
CA ILE A 107 18.68 -6.35 -16.12
C ILE A 107 20.20 -6.13 -15.91
N GLU A 108 20.63 -5.83 -14.68
CA GLU A 108 22.04 -5.86 -14.28
C GLU A 108 22.54 -7.30 -14.17
N LEU A 109 22.82 -7.87 -15.34
CA LEU A 109 23.76 -8.97 -15.51
C LEU A 109 24.96 -8.71 -14.59
N PRO A 110 25.44 -9.68 -13.80
CA PRO A 110 26.74 -9.57 -13.16
C PRO A 110 27.80 -9.65 -14.27
N THR A 111 28.00 -8.56 -15.01
CA THR A 111 29.27 -8.31 -15.68
C THR A 111 30.30 -8.33 -14.57
N ALA A 112 31.21 -9.29 -14.64
CA ALA A 112 32.21 -9.53 -13.63
C ALA A 112 32.88 -8.22 -13.20
N ASN A 113 32.89 -8.02 -11.88
CA ASN A 113 33.78 -7.17 -11.10
C ASN A 113 34.76 -6.31 -11.93
N VAL A 114 34.34 -5.11 -12.30
CA VAL A 114 35.27 -3.98 -12.26
C VAL A 114 35.43 -3.69 -10.78
N GLU A 115 36.55 -4.13 -10.20
CA GLU A 115 36.88 -3.98 -8.78
C GLU A 115 36.50 -2.58 -8.28
N LYS A 116 35.58 -2.57 -7.32
CA LYS A 116 35.20 -1.39 -6.56
C LYS A 116 36.23 -1.18 -5.47
N GLU A 117 37.29 -0.44 -5.78
CA GLU A 117 37.92 0.41 -4.78
C GLU A 117 37.78 1.87 -5.21
N GLY A 118 36.93 2.60 -4.48
CA GLY A 118 36.94 4.06 -4.41
C GLY A 118 36.49 4.83 -5.66
N GLY A 119 35.22 5.28 -5.65
CA GLY A 119 34.82 6.60 -6.16
C GLY A 119 34.96 6.90 -7.67
N LYS A 120 33.81 7.27 -8.27
CA LYS A 120 33.61 7.88 -9.60
C LYS A 120 33.52 6.89 -10.78
N GLY A 121 32.31 6.87 -11.36
CA GLY A 121 31.96 6.47 -12.73
C GLY A 121 32.88 5.45 -13.40
N ALA A 122 32.50 4.17 -13.33
CA ALA A 122 33.14 3.11 -14.09
C ALA A 122 33.13 3.47 -15.59
N LYS A 123 34.30 3.86 -16.11
CA LYS A 123 34.53 3.89 -17.55
C LYS A 123 34.63 2.44 -18.01
N PRO A 124 33.85 1.99 -19.02
CA PRO A 124 34.01 0.65 -19.58
C PRO A 124 35.45 0.49 -20.11
N ARG A 125 36.14 -0.56 -19.68
CA ARG A 125 37.47 -0.93 -20.18
C ARG A 125 37.33 -1.28 -21.66
N SER A 126 38.04 -0.55 -22.53
CA SER A 126 38.08 -0.88 -23.97
C SER A 126 39.02 -2.08 -24.16
N ILE A 127 38.45 -3.26 -24.33
CA ILE A 127 39.21 -4.44 -24.74
C ILE A 127 39.62 -4.24 -26.20
N GLN A 128 40.92 -4.32 -26.47
CA GLN A 128 41.45 -4.19 -27.83
C GLN A 128 41.07 -5.43 -28.66
N LYS A 129 40.96 -5.31 -29.98
CA LYS A 129 40.48 -6.42 -30.84
C LYS A 129 41.37 -7.66 -30.75
N GLU A 130 42.64 -7.45 -30.43
CA GLU A 130 43.70 -8.44 -30.30
C GLU A 130 43.52 -9.26 -29.01
N GLU A 131 43.08 -8.65 -27.92
CA GLU A 131 42.79 -9.33 -26.65
C GLU A 131 41.54 -10.22 -26.78
N VAL A 132 40.54 -9.83 -27.57
CA VAL A 132 39.33 -10.64 -27.83
C VAL A 132 39.65 -11.98 -28.49
N GLN A 133 40.77 -12.11 -29.21
CA GLN A 133 41.17 -13.38 -29.85
C GLN A 133 41.63 -14.44 -28.83
N GLN A 134 42.07 -14.00 -27.64
CA GLN A 134 42.49 -14.89 -26.55
C GLN A 134 41.31 -15.32 -25.67
N LEU A 135 40.14 -14.71 -25.84
CA LEU A 135 38.91 -15.01 -25.12
C LEU A 135 38.06 -16.04 -25.88
N ILE A 136 37.18 -16.74 -25.17
CA ILE A 136 36.12 -17.54 -25.81
C ILE A 136 35.06 -16.57 -26.33
N ARG A 137 34.82 -16.57 -27.64
CA ARG A 137 33.88 -15.65 -28.26
C ARG A 137 32.50 -16.29 -28.34
N ILE A 138 31.52 -15.71 -27.65
CA ILE A 138 30.12 -16.12 -27.75
C ILE A 138 29.32 -15.01 -28.42
N VAL A 139 28.79 -15.30 -29.60
CA VAL A 139 27.96 -14.38 -30.39
C VAL A 139 26.54 -14.92 -30.46
N ALA A 140 25.58 -14.16 -29.97
CA ALA A 140 24.17 -14.47 -30.12
C ALA A 140 23.50 -13.42 -31.01
N ARG A 141 22.83 -13.88 -32.08
CA ARG A 141 22.10 -13.04 -33.03
C ARG A 141 20.73 -13.63 -33.29
N LYS A 142 19.73 -12.77 -33.50
CA LYS A 142 18.42 -13.19 -33.99
C LYS A 142 18.48 -13.32 -35.51
N GLU A 143 18.36 -14.55 -36.02
CA GLU A 143 18.25 -14.84 -37.46
C GLU A 143 16.82 -15.32 -37.74
N GLY A 144 16.00 -14.42 -38.29
CA GLY A 144 14.57 -14.67 -38.50
C GLY A 144 13.79 -14.79 -37.18
N ASN A 145 13.12 -15.93 -36.99
CA ASN A 145 12.33 -16.22 -35.78
C ASN A 145 13.10 -17.02 -34.71
N GLN A 146 14.38 -17.33 -34.95
CA GLN A 146 15.19 -18.15 -34.06
C GLN A 146 16.44 -17.39 -33.60
N SER A 147 16.88 -17.72 -32.39
CA SER A 147 18.11 -17.20 -31.81
C SER A 147 19.24 -18.15 -32.17
N VAL A 148 20.22 -17.66 -32.92
CA VAL A 148 21.40 -18.44 -33.31
C VAL A 148 22.54 -18.05 -32.38
N ILE A 149 23.06 -19.04 -31.66
CA ILE A 149 24.19 -18.90 -30.75
C ILE A 149 25.41 -19.50 -31.43
N ARG A 150 26.50 -18.74 -31.49
CA ARG A 150 27.80 -19.16 -32.02
C ARG A 150 28.86 -19.09 -30.93
N VAL A 151 29.66 -20.14 -30.80
CA VAL A 151 30.82 -20.20 -29.90
C VAL A 151 32.06 -20.42 -30.76
N ASP A 152 33.00 -19.47 -30.74
CA ASP A 152 34.19 -19.46 -31.61
C ASP A 152 33.84 -19.77 -33.07
N GLU A 153 32.83 -19.07 -33.60
CA GLU A 153 32.29 -19.16 -34.96
C GLU A 153 31.45 -20.42 -35.29
N GLU A 154 31.43 -21.43 -34.42
CA GLU A 154 30.57 -22.61 -34.60
C GLU A 154 29.15 -22.39 -34.06
N VAL A 155 28.13 -22.80 -34.80
CA VAL A 155 26.72 -22.74 -34.35
C VAL A 155 26.46 -23.85 -33.33
N VAL A 156 25.98 -23.47 -32.14
CA VAL A 156 25.73 -24.37 -31.02
C VAL A 156 24.28 -24.23 -30.55
N ARG A 157 23.64 -25.36 -30.23
CA ARG A 157 22.29 -25.35 -29.63
C ARG A 157 22.38 -24.97 -28.16
N GLU A 158 21.31 -24.36 -27.63
CA GLU A 158 21.22 -23.99 -26.21
C GLU A 158 21.53 -25.16 -25.26
N SER A 159 21.09 -26.38 -25.59
CA SER A 159 21.32 -27.60 -24.79
C SER A 159 22.77 -28.07 -24.74
N ASP A 160 23.57 -27.73 -25.75
CA ASP A 160 24.94 -28.21 -25.91
C ASP A 160 25.97 -27.13 -25.56
N LEU A 161 25.50 -25.93 -25.22
CA LEU A 161 26.31 -24.75 -25.00
C LEU A 161 27.31 -24.94 -23.85
N GLU A 162 26.84 -25.42 -22.69
CA GLU A 162 27.69 -25.66 -21.52
C GLU A 162 28.78 -26.68 -21.82
N LYS A 163 28.43 -27.79 -22.50
CA LYS A 163 29.37 -28.85 -22.86
C LYS A 163 30.45 -28.32 -23.81
N LYS A 164 30.06 -27.54 -24.82
CA LYS A 164 30.99 -26.95 -25.79
C LYS A 164 31.93 -25.95 -25.11
N ILE A 165 31.39 -25.07 -24.25
CA ILE A 165 32.21 -24.11 -23.52
C ILE A 165 33.21 -24.85 -22.61
N ARG A 166 32.76 -25.86 -21.85
CA ARG A 166 33.64 -26.68 -21.00
C ARG A 166 34.74 -27.36 -21.82
N GLN A 167 34.41 -27.91 -22.98
CA GLN A 167 35.40 -28.52 -23.88
C GLN A 167 36.45 -27.51 -24.35
N ILE A 168 36.06 -26.27 -24.64
CA ILE A 168 36.98 -25.20 -25.04
C ILE A 168 37.86 -24.78 -23.86
N VAL A 169 37.29 -24.63 -22.66
CA VAL A 169 38.03 -24.32 -21.43
C VAL A 169 39.09 -25.40 -21.15
N GLU A 170 38.73 -26.68 -21.27
CA GLU A 170 39.66 -27.80 -21.05
C GLU A 170 40.77 -27.87 -22.12
N ARG A 171 40.42 -27.65 -23.39
CA ARG A 171 41.35 -27.74 -24.52
C ARG A 171 42.30 -26.56 -24.60
N GLU A 172 41.77 -25.34 -24.47
CA GLU A 172 42.48 -24.09 -24.75
C GLU A 172 42.87 -23.34 -23.48
N ARG A 173 42.45 -23.82 -22.30
CA ARG A 173 42.71 -23.19 -20.98
C ARG A 173 42.27 -21.73 -20.90
N LYS A 174 41.34 -21.32 -21.77
CA LYS A 174 40.74 -19.98 -21.75
C LYS A 174 39.75 -19.92 -20.60
N THR A 175 39.93 -18.97 -19.69
CA THR A 175 39.08 -18.77 -18.50
C THR A 175 38.21 -17.52 -18.59
N GLU A 176 38.19 -16.89 -19.75
CA GLU A 176 37.52 -15.61 -19.97
C GLU A 176 36.66 -15.66 -21.23
N VAL A 177 35.46 -15.07 -21.16
CA VAL A 177 34.47 -15.05 -22.25
C VAL A 177 34.19 -13.63 -22.71
N PHE A 178 34.13 -13.43 -24.02
CA PHE A 178 33.56 -12.25 -24.64
C PHE A 178 32.15 -12.55 -25.16
N LEU A 179 31.15 -11.89 -24.61
CA LEU A 179 29.74 -12.04 -24.96
C LEU A 179 29.26 -10.86 -25.84
N ASP A 180 28.85 -11.16 -27.07
CA ASP A 180 28.22 -10.22 -27.99
C ASP A 180 26.80 -10.68 -28.34
N THR A 181 25.80 -10.10 -27.70
CA THR A 181 24.38 -10.40 -27.93
C THR A 181 23.69 -9.23 -28.63
N GLN A 182 22.88 -9.50 -29.66
CA GLN A 182 22.13 -8.46 -30.37
C GLN A 182 20.76 -8.96 -30.82
N GLY A 183 19.71 -8.30 -30.34
CA GLY A 183 18.31 -8.55 -30.74
C GLY A 183 17.76 -9.90 -30.27
N VAL A 184 18.44 -10.57 -29.34
CA VAL A 184 18.08 -11.89 -28.82
C VAL A 184 17.14 -11.73 -27.62
N PRO A 185 16.12 -12.58 -27.44
CA PRO A 185 15.27 -12.55 -26.25
C PRO A 185 16.09 -12.74 -24.97
N TRP A 186 15.71 -12.03 -23.91
CA TRP A 186 16.38 -12.07 -22.60
C TRP A 186 16.56 -13.49 -22.05
N GLY A 187 15.54 -14.34 -22.15
CA GLY A 187 15.60 -15.72 -21.67
C GLY A 187 16.73 -16.54 -22.31
N VAL A 188 17.12 -16.23 -23.54
CA VAL A 188 18.26 -16.86 -24.21
C VAL A 188 19.58 -16.29 -23.69
N GLU A 189 19.66 -14.98 -23.42
CA GLU A 189 20.86 -14.39 -22.78
C GLU A 189 21.13 -14.99 -21.41
N VAL A 190 20.10 -15.18 -20.58
CA VAL A 190 20.23 -15.80 -19.24
C VAL A 190 20.78 -17.23 -19.37
N LYS A 191 20.24 -18.03 -20.29
CA LYS A 191 20.74 -19.39 -20.53
C LYS A 191 22.20 -19.43 -20.97
N ILE A 192 22.64 -18.45 -21.77
CA ILE A 192 24.05 -18.33 -22.17
C ILE A 192 24.94 -18.08 -20.95
N LEU A 193 24.53 -17.20 -20.03
CA LEU A 193 25.29 -16.91 -18.81
C LEU A 193 25.33 -18.11 -17.86
N ASP A 194 24.21 -18.82 -17.73
CA ASP A 194 24.14 -20.03 -16.91
C ASP A 194 25.10 -21.09 -17.46
N ALA A 195 25.17 -21.24 -18.79
CA ALA A 195 26.14 -22.13 -19.43
C ALA A 195 27.60 -21.68 -19.23
N ILE A 196 27.89 -20.38 -19.27
CA ILE A 196 29.22 -19.83 -18.98
C ILE A 196 29.62 -20.12 -17.53
N LYS A 197 28.72 -19.87 -16.58
CA LYS A 197 28.94 -20.15 -15.15
C LYS A 197 29.10 -21.65 -14.89
N GLY A 198 28.26 -22.48 -15.49
CA GLY A 198 28.33 -23.95 -15.39
C GLY A 198 29.63 -24.52 -15.96
N ALA A 199 30.25 -23.85 -16.92
CA ALA A 199 31.56 -24.21 -17.46
C ALA A 199 32.75 -23.75 -16.58
N GLY A 200 32.51 -23.08 -15.45
CA GLY A 200 33.55 -22.66 -14.50
C GLY A 200 34.28 -21.36 -14.86
N ILE A 201 33.70 -20.55 -15.75
CA ILE A 201 34.29 -19.29 -16.21
C ILE A 201 33.91 -18.16 -15.25
N THR A 202 34.91 -17.44 -14.75
CA THR A 202 34.75 -16.40 -13.73
C THR A 202 34.75 -14.98 -14.29
N ALA A 203 35.38 -14.76 -15.45
CA ALA A 203 35.45 -13.46 -16.11
C ALA A 203 34.65 -13.45 -17.41
N THR A 204 33.63 -12.59 -17.48
CA THR A 204 32.79 -12.39 -18.67
C THR A 204 32.76 -10.91 -19.03
N PHE A 205 33.14 -10.60 -20.26
CA PHE A 205 33.12 -9.26 -20.82
C PHE A 205 31.96 -9.14 -21.81
N LYS A 206 31.04 -8.20 -21.58
CA LYS A 206 29.93 -7.92 -22.50
C LYS A 206 30.22 -6.68 -23.33
N ARG A 207 29.89 -6.72 -24.62
CA ARG A 207 29.96 -5.54 -25.49
C ARG A 207 28.89 -4.51 -25.08
N VAL A 208 29.31 -3.38 -24.51
CA VAL A 208 28.44 -2.22 -24.23
C VAL A 208 28.44 -1.30 -25.44
N ARG A 209 27.31 -1.12 -26.12
CA ARG A 209 27.16 -0.12 -27.18
C ARG A 209 26.82 1.22 -26.54
N LYS A 210 27.58 2.27 -26.86
CA LYS A 210 27.13 3.66 -26.65
C LYS A 210 25.98 3.91 -27.63
N GLU A 211 24.79 4.19 -27.14
CA GLU A 211 23.72 4.73 -27.98
C GLU A 211 24.21 6.05 -28.59
N PRO A 212 23.98 6.30 -29.89
CA PRO A 212 24.20 7.62 -30.45
C PRO A 212 23.22 8.56 -29.76
N VAL A 213 23.76 9.54 -29.02
CA VAL A 213 23.00 10.69 -28.56
C VAL A 213 22.55 11.43 -29.83
N GLY A 214 21.28 11.24 -30.20
CA GLY A 214 20.61 11.98 -31.25
C GLY A 214 20.02 13.27 -30.70
#